data_AF-A0A2V9UVA9-F1
#
_entry.id   AF-A0A2V9UVA9-F1
#
_cell.length_a   1.000
_cell.length_b   1.000
_cell.length_c   1.000
_cell.angle_alpha   90.00
_cell.angle_beta   90.00
_cell.angle_gamma   90.00
#
_symmetry.space_group_name_H-M   'P 1'
#
loop_
_entity.id
_entity.type
_entity.pdbx_description
1 polymer ?
#
loop_
_entity_poly.entity_id
_entity_poly.type
_entity_poly.pdbx_seq_one_letter_code
_entity_poly.pdbx_strand_id
1 'polypeptide(L)'
;MVIPLSGQQRWLFAGSALLTVVYLLLAAREFAASHYAFHPDLPSLERAVHLTPENADYRHRLGRYFAFVDANPQSALDNYQAATRLNPHQARYWFDLAAAYQVAGNSDGQRDALEHALQAEPTAPDVAWEAANFFLISGDTDRALRELRVVIENDSSIAPIALQSCWRVRPDVDALLRDVVPHRTDTLIPFLSLLQSKQETESAIQVWNQLVQVHQKFENRYLFDYIRYLVQAHRPDAAEAAWQQASTVLNLPAYLQNSDNLIVNGNFSLDVLNGGFDWTYQTQPSVKLQLDPSDFREGQRSLSITFEGPGISDAGIRQLIPVRGATAYDFTAYYKSSPFQGAGGPQIVVRDYYTGQPVFTSDPLTDADFWKPVHSRFTTPASTALLVVKIERIPPGSPMRGKLWLDDFQLSPGTSEDRQ
;
A
#
# COMPACT_ATOMS: atom_id res chain seq x y z
N MET A 1 37.69 43.65 -54.01
CA MET A 1 36.81 44.77 -54.42
C MET A 1 35.99 45.15 -53.19
N VAL A 2 36.41 46.18 -52.45
CA VAL A 2 35.71 46.62 -51.23
C VAL A 2 34.61 47.58 -51.68
N ILE A 3 33.36 47.11 -51.67
CA ILE A 3 32.20 47.96 -52.00
C ILE A 3 32.10 49.03 -50.91
N PRO A 4 32.17 50.33 -51.23
CA PRO A 4 32.07 51.38 -50.23
C PRO A 4 30.66 51.40 -49.64
N LEU A 5 30.56 51.11 -48.34
CA LEU A 5 29.30 51.20 -47.60
C LEU A 5 28.74 52.62 -47.70
N SER A 6 27.47 52.74 -48.09
CA SER A 6 26.71 54.00 -48.04
C SER A 6 26.65 54.55 -46.61
N GLY A 7 26.39 55.86 -46.45
CA GLY A 7 26.33 56.49 -45.13
C GLY A 7 25.41 55.75 -44.15
N GLN A 8 24.25 55.27 -44.63
CA GLN A 8 23.31 54.48 -43.83
C GLN A 8 23.86 53.10 -43.45
N GLN A 9 24.56 52.40 -44.35
CA GLN A 9 25.15 51.10 -44.07
C GLN A 9 26.30 51.17 -43.04
N ARG A 10 27.06 52.27 -43.01
CA ARG A 10 28.08 52.51 -41.98
C ARG A 10 27.48 52.69 -40.58
N TRP A 11 26.36 53.43 -40.48
CA TRP A 11 25.64 53.59 -39.22
C TRP A 11 25.01 52.29 -38.73
N LEU A 12 24.43 51.49 -39.63
CA LEU A 12 23.90 50.17 -39.31
C LEU A 12 24.99 49.21 -38.81
N PHE A 13 26.15 49.18 -39.50
CA PHE A 13 27.27 48.34 -39.08
C PHE A 13 27.85 48.77 -37.72
N ALA A 14 28.02 50.08 -37.50
CA ALA A 14 28.47 50.61 -36.22
C ALA A 14 27.47 50.32 -35.09
N GLY A 15 26.17 50.46 -35.37
CA GLY A 15 25.10 50.09 -34.44
C GLY A 15 25.11 48.61 -34.09
N SER A 16 25.25 47.72 -35.09
CA SER A 16 25.34 46.28 -34.84
C SER A 16 26.62 45.90 -34.08
N ALA A 17 27.76 46.51 -34.39
CA ALA A 17 29.02 46.24 -33.69
C ALA A 17 28.93 46.69 -32.22
N LEU A 18 28.32 47.84 -31.95
CA LEU A 18 28.08 48.32 -30.59
C LEU A 18 27.17 47.36 -29.82
N LEU A 19 26.06 46.91 -30.42
CA LEU A 19 25.16 45.94 -29.80
C LEU A 19 25.88 44.62 -29.49
N THR A 20 26.73 44.13 -30.39
CA THR A 20 27.53 42.92 -30.16
C THR A 20 28.51 43.10 -29.01
N VAL A 21 29.22 44.23 -28.93
CA VAL A 21 30.14 44.51 -27.82
C VAL A 21 29.40 44.61 -26.49
N VAL A 22 28.26 45.31 -26.46
CA VAL A 22 27.41 45.41 -25.26
C VAL A 22 26.93 44.02 -24.82
N TYR A 23 26.46 43.20 -25.77
CA TYR A 23 26.05 41.82 -25.49
C TYR A 23 27.19 40.98 -24.92
N LEU A 24 28.38 41.03 -25.52
CA LEU A 24 29.56 40.28 -25.02
C LEU A 24 29.97 40.72 -23.62
N LEU A 25 29.89 42.01 -23.30
CA LEU A 25 30.18 42.51 -21.95
C LEU A 25 29.15 42.03 -20.93
N LEU A 26 27.85 42.06 -21.27
CA LEU A 26 26.79 41.54 -20.39
C LEU A 26 26.94 40.03 -20.18
N ALA A 27 27.22 39.27 -21.24
CA ALA A 27 27.43 37.83 -21.17
C ALA A 27 28.69 37.47 -20.36
N ALA A 28 29.80 38.20 -20.53
CA ALA A 28 31.01 37.99 -19.75
C ALA A 28 30.81 38.31 -18.26
N ARG A 29 30.06 39.39 -17.96
CA ARG A 29 29.68 39.78 -16.60
C ARG A 29 28.84 38.68 -15.94
N GLU A 30 27.82 38.18 -16.63
CA GLU A 30 26.97 37.10 -16.11
C GLU A 30 27.72 35.77 -15.97
N PHE A 31 28.59 35.43 -16.92
CA PHE A 31 29.45 34.26 -16.81
C PHE A 31 30.36 34.33 -15.58
N ALA A 32 31.00 35.49 -15.36
CA ALA A 32 31.83 35.71 -14.18
C ALA A 32 30.99 35.61 -12.89
N ALA A 33 29.81 36.23 -12.85
CA ALA A 33 28.90 36.15 -11.71
C ALA A 33 28.47 34.70 -11.41
N SER A 34 28.10 33.94 -12.44
CA SER A 34 27.72 32.53 -12.33
C SER A 34 28.88 31.66 -11.84
N HIS A 35 30.11 31.96 -12.24
CA HIS A 35 31.29 31.25 -11.76
C HIS A 35 31.49 31.45 -10.26
N TYR A 36 31.40 32.70 -9.79
CA TYR A 36 31.45 32.98 -8.35
C TYR A 36 30.26 32.37 -7.60
N ALA A 37 29.05 32.39 -8.15
CA ALA A 37 27.86 31.82 -7.52
C ALA A 37 27.92 30.28 -7.34
N PHE A 38 28.83 29.60 -8.03
CA PHE A 38 29.06 28.16 -7.86
C PHE A 38 29.81 27.83 -6.56
N HIS A 39 30.56 28.79 -6.01
CA HIS A 39 31.28 28.63 -4.76
C HIS A 39 30.40 29.08 -3.58
N PRO A 40 30.04 28.17 -2.65
CA PRO A 40 29.11 28.47 -1.56
C PRO A 40 29.82 29.15 -0.37
N ASP A 41 30.70 30.11 -0.63
CA ASP A 41 31.38 30.94 0.36
C ASP A 41 30.94 32.40 0.24
N LEU A 42 31.00 33.12 1.37
CA LEU A 42 30.50 34.49 1.44
C LEU A 42 31.16 35.44 0.42
N PRO A 43 32.52 35.52 0.33
CA PRO A 43 33.16 36.40 -0.65
C PRO A 43 32.72 36.14 -2.09
N SER A 44 32.62 34.87 -2.50
CA SER A 44 32.19 34.49 -3.84
C SER A 44 30.72 34.87 -4.08
N LEU A 45 29.82 34.56 -3.14
CA LEU A 45 28.39 34.90 -3.28
C LEU A 45 28.15 36.42 -3.30
N GLU A 46 28.84 37.19 -2.45
CA GLU A 46 28.80 38.66 -2.48
C GLU A 46 29.31 39.20 -3.82
N ARG A 47 30.37 38.60 -4.37
CA ARG A 47 30.90 39.00 -5.68
C ARG A 47 29.91 38.71 -6.80
N ALA A 48 29.24 37.57 -6.77
CA ALA A 48 28.19 37.23 -7.73
C ALA A 48 27.03 38.23 -7.68
N VAL A 49 26.53 38.56 -6.48
CA VAL A 49 25.47 39.57 -6.28
C VAL A 49 25.91 40.97 -6.70
N HIS A 50 27.16 41.35 -6.46
CA HIS A 50 27.68 42.65 -6.90
C HIS A 50 27.81 42.71 -8.43
N LEU A 51 28.24 41.60 -9.05
CA LEU A 51 28.34 41.51 -10.50
C LEU A 51 26.97 41.48 -11.14
N THR A 52 25.95 40.82 -10.61
CA THR A 52 24.59 40.82 -11.19
C THR A 52 23.54 41.02 -10.09
N PRO A 53 23.31 42.26 -9.61
CA PRO A 53 22.39 42.53 -8.49
C PRO A 53 20.92 42.23 -8.79
N GLU A 54 20.55 42.16 -10.06
CA GLU A 54 19.23 41.82 -10.59
C GLU A 54 18.96 40.30 -10.67
N ASN A 55 19.96 39.45 -10.42
CA ASN A 55 19.79 38.01 -10.46
C ASN A 55 19.24 37.49 -9.11
N ALA A 56 17.99 37.03 -9.13
CA ALA A 56 17.29 36.52 -7.95
C ALA A 56 17.96 35.27 -7.34
N ASP A 57 18.55 34.40 -8.16
CA ASP A 57 19.22 33.17 -7.70
C ASP A 57 20.45 33.49 -6.84
N TYR A 58 21.23 34.49 -7.23
CA TYR A 58 22.41 34.88 -6.45
C TYR A 58 22.04 35.47 -5.10
N ARG A 59 20.99 36.30 -5.06
CA ARG A 59 20.40 36.80 -3.80
C ARG A 59 19.90 35.64 -2.94
N HIS A 60 19.20 34.69 -3.53
CA HIS A 60 18.69 33.51 -2.82
C HIS A 60 19.83 32.65 -2.23
N ARG A 61 20.87 32.34 -3.01
CA ARG A 61 22.05 31.60 -2.52
C ARG A 61 22.77 32.31 -1.38
N LEU A 62 22.92 33.64 -1.48
CA LEU A 62 23.49 34.44 -0.40
C LEU A 62 22.60 34.41 0.86
N GLY A 63 21.28 34.47 0.69
CA GLY A 63 20.33 34.26 1.78
C GLY A 63 20.47 32.88 2.44
N ARG A 64 20.64 31.82 1.65
CA ARG A 64 20.91 30.45 2.16
C ARG A 64 22.21 30.36 2.92
N TYR A 65 23.28 31.02 2.46
CA TYR A 65 24.54 31.09 3.19
C TYR A 65 24.32 31.71 4.58
N PHE A 66 23.63 32.85 4.66
CA PHE A 66 23.36 33.50 5.93
C PHE A 66 22.45 32.65 6.84
N ALA A 67 21.46 31.96 6.27
CA ALA A 67 20.55 31.11 7.04
C ALA A 67 21.24 29.89 7.65
N PHE A 68 22.08 29.20 6.87
CA PHE A 68 22.59 27.87 7.24
C PHE A 68 24.07 27.82 7.65
N VAL A 69 24.89 28.78 7.21
CA VAL A 69 26.34 28.79 7.47
C VAL A 69 26.70 29.86 8.50
N ASP A 70 26.28 31.10 8.29
CA ASP A 70 26.58 32.22 9.18
C ASP A 70 25.64 32.31 10.40
N ALA A 71 24.47 31.64 10.31
CA ALA A 71 23.39 31.71 11.29
C ALA A 71 22.93 33.16 11.58
N ASN A 72 22.85 33.97 10.53
CA ASN A 72 22.44 35.37 10.57
C ASN A 72 21.02 35.54 9.96
N PRO A 73 19.96 35.44 10.78
CA PRO A 73 18.59 35.41 10.28
C PRO A 73 18.16 36.72 9.60
N GLN A 74 18.69 37.87 10.04
CA GLN A 74 18.34 39.15 9.44
C GLN A 74 18.93 39.27 8.02
N SER A 75 20.22 38.95 7.85
CA SER A 75 20.84 38.96 6.52
C SER A 75 20.20 37.93 5.58
N ALA A 76 19.74 36.80 6.11
CA ALA A 76 18.98 35.82 5.34
C ALA A 76 17.65 36.40 4.85
N LEU A 77 16.86 37.01 5.76
CA LEU A 77 15.59 37.66 5.43
C LEU A 77 15.77 38.73 4.35
N ASP A 78 16.74 39.64 4.52
CA ASP A 78 16.97 40.73 3.57
C ASP A 78 17.28 40.21 2.15
N ASN A 79 18.09 39.15 2.06
CA ASN A 79 18.46 38.55 0.79
C ASN A 79 17.33 37.72 0.17
N TYR A 80 16.54 36.99 0.97
CA TYR A 80 15.36 36.29 0.47
C TYR A 80 14.24 37.26 0.02
N GLN A 81 14.03 38.36 0.74
CA GLN A 81 13.13 39.44 0.31
C GLN A 81 13.59 40.10 -1.00
N ALA A 82 14.91 40.25 -1.19
CA ALA A 82 15.44 40.71 -2.47
C ALA A 82 15.18 39.68 -3.59
N ALA A 83 15.41 38.39 -3.34
CA ALA A 83 15.17 37.33 -4.33
C ALA A 83 13.70 37.27 -4.77
N THR A 84 12.77 37.31 -3.82
CA THR A 84 11.31 37.29 -4.09
C THR A 84 10.81 38.52 -4.84
N ARG A 85 11.38 39.71 -4.58
CA ARG A 85 11.08 40.93 -5.37
C ARG A 85 11.60 40.84 -6.81
N LEU A 86 12.77 40.22 -7.01
CA LEU A 86 13.40 40.09 -8.33
C LEU A 86 12.72 39.01 -9.18
N ASN A 87 12.28 37.91 -8.56
CA ASN A 87 11.51 36.87 -9.22
C ASN A 87 10.37 36.37 -8.30
N PRO A 88 9.15 36.95 -8.42
CA PRO A 88 8.03 36.58 -7.57
C PRO A 88 7.38 35.23 -7.96
N HIS A 89 7.80 34.61 -9.06
CA HIS A 89 7.18 33.38 -9.58
C HIS A 89 7.93 32.10 -9.20
N GLN A 90 9.02 32.20 -8.42
CA GLN A 90 9.75 31.03 -7.95
C GLN A 90 9.30 30.67 -6.53
N ALA A 91 8.56 29.56 -6.37
CA ALA A 91 8.02 29.18 -5.07
C ALA A 91 9.12 28.91 -4.04
N ARG A 92 10.26 28.34 -4.48
CA ARG A 92 11.41 28.08 -3.61
C ARG A 92 11.92 29.32 -2.87
N TYR A 93 11.90 30.50 -3.49
CA TYR A 93 12.37 31.73 -2.86
C TYR A 93 11.42 32.19 -1.75
N TRP A 94 10.11 32.10 -2.02
CA TRP A 94 9.07 32.37 -1.03
C TRP A 94 9.08 31.34 0.12
N PHE A 95 9.33 30.07 -0.20
CA PHE A 95 9.46 29.01 0.78
C PHE A 95 10.62 29.25 1.75
N ASP A 96 11.83 29.53 1.23
CA ASP A 96 12.98 29.79 2.08
C ASP A 96 12.83 31.12 2.86
N LEU A 97 12.09 32.10 2.32
CA LEU A 97 11.68 33.31 3.06
C LEU A 97 10.72 32.97 4.22
N ALA A 98 9.73 32.11 4.00
CA ALA A 98 8.81 31.65 5.03
C ALA A 98 9.54 30.91 6.16
N ALA A 99 10.49 30.04 5.82
CA ALA A 99 11.33 29.34 6.79
C ALA A 99 12.18 30.34 7.61
N ALA A 100 12.74 31.38 6.97
CA ALA A 100 13.47 32.42 7.68
C ALA A 100 12.57 33.23 8.63
N TYR A 101 11.33 33.54 8.22
CA TYR A 101 10.35 34.18 9.11
C TYR A 101 9.95 33.29 10.28
N GLN A 102 9.85 31.97 10.08
CA GLN A 102 9.60 31.01 11.16
C GLN A 102 10.71 31.05 12.21
N VAL A 103 11.97 31.01 11.78
CA VAL A 103 13.14 31.12 12.68
C VAL A 103 13.15 32.46 13.43
N ALA A 104 12.74 33.54 12.76
CA ALA A 104 12.60 34.86 13.35
C ALA A 104 11.35 35.04 14.23
N GLY A 105 10.45 34.05 14.31
CA GLY A 105 9.19 34.13 15.06
C GLY A 105 8.15 35.08 14.45
N ASN A 106 8.30 35.48 13.18
CA ASN A 106 7.36 36.36 12.48
C ASN A 106 6.29 35.54 11.75
N SER A 107 5.23 35.16 12.46
CA SER A 107 4.16 34.32 11.92
C SER A 107 3.37 34.98 10.78
N ASP A 108 3.23 36.30 10.77
CA ASP A 108 2.50 37.00 9.70
C ASP A 108 3.32 37.05 8.40
N GLY A 109 4.62 37.34 8.50
CA GLY A 109 5.54 37.25 7.36
C GLY A 109 5.66 35.83 6.83
N GLN A 110 5.67 34.82 7.71
CA GLN A 110 5.66 33.42 7.31
C GLN A 110 4.41 33.07 6.52
N ARG A 111 3.23 33.49 6.99
CA ARG A 111 1.95 33.25 6.31
C ARG A 111 1.92 33.88 4.92
N ASP A 112 2.30 35.15 4.80
CA ASP A 112 2.34 35.89 3.54
C ASP A 112 3.28 35.22 2.53
N ALA A 113 4.48 34.85 2.97
CA ALA A 113 5.45 34.15 2.14
C ALA A 113 4.94 32.76 1.67
N LEU A 114 4.29 31.99 2.55
CA LEU A 114 3.69 30.71 2.15
C LEU A 114 2.55 30.89 1.14
N GLU A 115 1.72 31.93 1.28
CA GLU A 115 0.64 32.21 0.34
C GLU A 115 1.17 32.55 -1.05
N HIS A 116 2.26 33.31 -1.13
CA HIS A 116 2.96 33.55 -2.40
C HIS A 116 3.64 32.29 -2.96
N ALA A 117 4.23 31.43 -2.10
CA ALA A 117 4.81 30.17 -2.54
C ALA A 117 3.76 29.26 -3.19
N LEU A 118 2.59 29.11 -2.54
CA LEU A 118 1.46 28.35 -3.06
C LEU A 118 0.88 28.94 -4.35
N GLN A 119 0.88 30.27 -4.52
CA GLN A 119 0.47 30.90 -5.77
C GLN A 119 1.46 30.64 -6.91
N ALA A 120 2.76 30.62 -6.60
CA ALA A 120 3.81 30.41 -7.58
C ALA A 120 3.84 28.95 -8.09
N GLU A 121 3.73 27.96 -7.21
CA GLU A 121 3.71 26.55 -7.57
C GLU A 121 2.59 25.79 -6.82
N PRO A 122 1.33 25.86 -7.30
CA PRO A 122 0.17 25.32 -6.58
C PRO A 122 0.14 23.80 -6.38
N THR A 123 0.97 23.07 -7.13
CA THR A 123 1.00 21.60 -7.13
C THR A 123 2.33 21.03 -6.61
N ALA A 124 3.23 21.89 -6.11
CA ALA A 124 4.52 21.47 -5.58
C ALA A 124 4.34 20.78 -4.21
N PRO A 125 4.61 19.47 -4.08
CA PRO A 125 4.35 18.72 -2.84
C PRO A 125 5.15 19.22 -1.65
N ASP A 126 6.39 19.68 -1.85
CA ASP A 126 7.25 20.22 -0.79
C ASP A 126 6.73 21.55 -0.25
N VAL A 127 6.25 22.45 -1.13
CA VAL A 127 5.61 23.70 -0.74
C VAL A 127 4.30 23.43 0.01
N ALA A 128 3.47 22.53 -0.51
CA ALA A 128 2.20 22.15 0.11
C ALA A 128 2.40 21.48 1.47
N TRP A 129 3.40 20.61 1.63
CA TRP A 129 3.73 19.98 2.91
C TRP A 129 4.05 20.99 4.01
N GLU A 130 4.81 22.02 3.67
CA GLU A 130 5.26 23.02 4.64
C GLU A 130 4.14 24.01 4.98
N ALA A 131 3.35 24.40 3.98
CA ALA A 131 2.12 25.13 4.21
C ALA A 131 1.17 24.35 5.12
N ALA A 132 1.00 23.04 4.89
CA ALA A 132 0.20 22.19 5.75
C ALA A 132 0.72 22.22 7.20
N ASN A 133 2.03 22.03 7.41
CA ASN A 133 2.62 22.07 8.75
C ASN A 133 2.41 23.41 9.46
N PHE A 134 2.58 24.52 8.75
CA PHE A 134 2.27 25.85 9.29
C PHE A 134 0.81 25.97 9.71
N PHE A 135 -0.12 25.56 8.83
CA PHE A 135 -1.54 25.62 9.13
C PHE A 135 -1.92 24.73 10.32
N LEU A 136 -1.33 23.53 10.43
CA LEU A 136 -1.50 22.65 11.60
C LEU A 136 -1.04 23.30 12.91
N ILE A 137 0.12 23.96 12.91
CA ILE A 137 0.64 24.66 14.10
C ILE A 137 -0.27 25.85 14.46
N SER A 138 -0.78 26.56 13.46
CA SER A 138 -1.68 27.70 13.65
C SER A 138 -3.12 27.32 14.03
N GLY A 139 -3.46 26.03 13.99
CA GLY A 139 -4.80 25.51 14.27
C GLY A 139 -5.78 25.56 13.09
N ASP A 140 -5.37 26.07 11.92
CA ASP A 140 -6.18 26.09 10.69
C ASP A 140 -6.19 24.70 10.01
N THR A 141 -6.96 23.80 10.60
CA THR A 141 -7.07 22.42 10.15
C THR A 141 -7.60 22.30 8.71
N ASP A 142 -8.54 23.15 8.31
CA ASP A 142 -9.15 23.06 6.98
C ASP A 142 -8.15 23.46 5.88
N ARG A 143 -7.35 24.51 6.09
CA ARG A 143 -6.25 24.83 5.17
C ARG A 143 -5.22 23.71 5.16
N ALA A 144 -4.82 23.20 6.32
CA ALA A 144 -3.85 22.11 6.40
C ALA A 144 -4.27 20.88 5.59
N LEU A 145 -5.52 20.45 5.70
CA LEU A 145 -6.03 19.28 4.96
C LEU A 145 -6.09 19.53 3.45
N ARG A 146 -6.37 20.76 2.99
CA ARG A 146 -6.30 21.11 1.57
C ARG A 146 -4.88 20.98 1.03
N GLU A 147 -3.88 21.45 1.76
CA GLU A 147 -2.49 21.33 1.33
C GLU A 147 -1.99 19.88 1.42
N LEU A 148 -2.38 19.11 2.45
CA LEU A 148 -2.06 17.68 2.53
C LEU A 148 -2.69 16.88 1.38
N ARG A 149 -3.85 17.29 0.88
CA ARG A 149 -4.43 16.70 -0.33
C ARG A 149 -3.53 16.92 -1.55
N VAL A 150 -3.00 18.13 -1.75
CA VAL A 150 -2.05 18.41 -2.85
C VAL A 150 -0.83 17.49 -2.75
N VAL A 151 -0.32 17.28 -1.53
CA VAL A 151 0.76 16.34 -1.27
C VAL A 151 0.40 14.92 -1.72
N ILE A 152 -0.76 14.40 -1.28
CA ILE A 152 -1.23 13.05 -1.61
C ILE A 152 -1.45 12.88 -3.12
N GLU A 153 -1.93 13.92 -3.80
CA GLU A 153 -2.22 13.88 -5.24
C GLU A 153 -0.95 13.82 -6.10
N ASN A 154 0.13 14.48 -5.65
CA ASN A 154 1.30 14.78 -6.48
C ASN A 154 2.60 14.07 -6.05
N ASP A 155 2.68 13.47 -4.86
CA ASP A 155 3.83 12.67 -4.42
C ASP A 155 3.41 11.41 -3.64
N SER A 156 3.48 10.27 -4.33
CA SER A 156 3.12 8.96 -3.78
C SER A 156 4.11 8.45 -2.71
N SER A 157 5.33 8.97 -2.66
CA SER A 157 6.35 8.54 -1.70
C SER A 157 6.08 9.09 -0.29
N ILE A 158 5.53 10.30 -0.20
CA ILE A 158 5.20 10.97 1.06
C ILE A 158 3.70 10.87 1.40
N ALA A 159 2.85 10.46 0.46
CA ALA A 159 1.41 10.27 0.67
C ALA A 159 1.06 9.45 1.94
N PRO A 160 1.75 8.35 2.30
CA PRO A 160 1.44 7.63 3.54
C PRO A 160 1.63 8.48 4.80
N ILE A 161 2.65 9.35 4.82
CA ILE A 161 2.93 10.26 5.94
C ILE A 161 1.88 11.38 5.98
N ALA A 162 1.51 11.92 4.81
CA ALA A 162 0.43 12.90 4.69
C ALA A 162 -0.91 12.35 5.19
N LEU A 163 -1.26 11.11 4.82
CA LEU A 163 -2.45 10.41 5.29
C LEU A 163 -2.43 10.22 6.81
N GLN A 164 -1.27 9.89 7.40
CA GLN A 164 -1.13 9.81 8.86
C GLN A 164 -1.38 11.16 9.53
N SER A 165 -0.88 12.26 8.95
CA SER A 165 -1.15 13.61 9.44
C SER A 165 -2.64 13.97 9.32
N CYS A 166 -3.28 13.62 8.21
CA CYS A 166 -4.72 13.82 7.99
C CYS A 166 -5.54 13.09 9.06
N TRP A 167 -5.29 11.80 9.26
CA TRP A 167 -6.00 10.98 10.25
C TRP A 167 -5.80 11.49 11.68
N ARG A 168 -4.59 11.93 12.03
CA ARG A 168 -4.30 12.47 13.37
C ARG A 168 -5.13 13.71 13.69
N VAL A 169 -5.38 14.55 12.68
CA VAL A 169 -6.02 15.85 12.85
C VAL A 169 -7.54 15.74 12.68
N ARG A 170 -7.99 14.86 11.77
CA ARG A 170 -9.40 14.58 11.50
C ARG A 170 -9.58 13.05 11.35
N PRO A 171 -9.81 12.31 12.44
CA PRO A 171 -10.07 10.86 12.39
C PRO A 171 -11.53 10.59 11.98
N ASP A 172 -11.92 11.13 10.82
CA ASP A 172 -13.24 10.98 10.21
C ASP A 172 -13.02 10.51 8.77
N VAL A 173 -13.23 9.21 8.56
CA VAL A 173 -13.00 8.54 7.29
C VAL A 173 -13.92 9.06 6.18
N ASP A 174 -15.17 9.38 6.49
CA ASP A 174 -16.13 9.92 5.52
C ASP A 174 -15.69 11.31 5.06
N ALA A 175 -15.25 12.15 5.99
CA ALA A 175 -14.72 13.48 5.64
C ALA A 175 -13.42 13.38 4.84
N LEU A 176 -12.49 12.50 5.22
CA LEU A 176 -11.23 12.34 4.51
C LEU A 176 -11.42 11.77 3.10
N LEU A 177 -12.28 10.77 2.92
CA LEU A 177 -12.59 10.20 1.60
C LEU A 177 -13.28 11.23 0.69
N ARG A 178 -14.08 12.13 1.24
CA ARG A 178 -14.78 13.17 0.47
C ARG A 178 -13.86 14.33 0.08
N ASP A 179 -13.07 14.81 1.04
CA ASP A 179 -12.43 16.13 0.93
C ASP A 179 -10.93 16.05 0.61
N VAL A 180 -10.26 14.95 0.99
CA VAL A 180 -8.78 14.88 1.06
C VAL A 180 -8.17 13.76 0.22
N VAL A 181 -8.66 12.53 0.35
CA VAL A 181 -8.05 11.33 -0.25
C VAL A 181 -8.61 11.11 -1.65
N PRO A 182 -7.77 11.17 -2.71
CA PRO A 182 -8.22 10.88 -4.07
C PRO A 182 -8.75 9.44 -4.21
N HIS A 183 -9.74 9.22 -5.08
CA HIS A 183 -10.33 7.89 -5.30
C HIS A 183 -9.51 7.11 -6.33
N ARG A 184 -8.26 6.79 -5.97
CA ARG A 184 -7.32 6.02 -6.80
C ARG A 184 -6.70 4.88 -5.99
N THR A 185 -6.29 3.80 -6.64
CA THR A 185 -5.71 2.64 -5.93
C THR A 185 -4.42 2.98 -5.19
N ASP A 186 -3.58 3.85 -5.75
CA ASP A 186 -2.29 4.28 -5.20
C ASP A 186 -2.41 5.12 -3.91
N THR A 187 -3.60 5.63 -3.60
CA THR A 187 -3.89 6.44 -2.40
C THR A 187 -4.79 5.71 -1.43
N LEU A 188 -5.81 5.00 -1.92
CA LEU A 188 -6.73 4.21 -1.11
C LEU A 188 -6.05 3.00 -0.45
N ILE A 189 -5.07 2.36 -1.11
CA ILE A 189 -4.34 1.22 -0.52
C ILE A 189 -3.51 1.67 0.69
N PRO A 190 -2.64 2.70 0.59
CA PRO A 190 -1.94 3.22 1.77
C PRO A 190 -2.89 3.71 2.87
N PHE A 191 -4.03 4.31 2.51
CA PHE A 191 -5.01 4.75 3.51
C PHE A 191 -5.66 3.57 4.23
N LEU A 192 -6.02 2.51 3.49
CA LEU A 192 -6.49 1.25 4.06
C LEU A 192 -5.45 0.65 5.02
N SER A 193 -4.18 0.59 4.60
CA SER A 193 -3.08 0.08 5.43
C SER A 193 -2.87 0.90 6.72
N LEU A 194 -3.02 2.22 6.65
CA LEU A 194 -3.00 3.09 7.82
C LEU A 194 -4.12 2.70 8.79
N LEU A 195 -5.36 2.58 8.33
CA LEU A 195 -6.52 2.23 9.17
C LEU A 195 -6.39 0.84 9.79
N GLN A 196 -5.87 -0.14 9.04
CA GLN A 196 -5.54 -1.46 9.57
C GLN A 196 -4.54 -1.37 10.73
N SER A 197 -3.47 -0.57 10.57
CA SER A 197 -2.46 -0.37 11.62
C SER A 197 -3.02 0.30 12.88
N LYS A 198 -4.09 1.08 12.75
CA LYS A 198 -4.81 1.75 13.84
C LYS A 198 -5.94 0.92 14.43
N GLN A 199 -6.22 -0.26 13.88
CA GLN A 199 -7.35 -1.11 14.24
C GLN A 199 -8.72 -0.45 14.02
N GLU A 200 -8.80 0.48 13.07
CA GLU A 200 -10.04 1.20 12.72
C GLU A 200 -10.87 0.39 11.72
N THR A 201 -11.50 -0.69 12.19
CA THR A 201 -12.10 -1.71 11.33
C THR A 201 -13.26 -1.18 10.48
N GLU A 202 -14.19 -0.40 11.04
CA GLU A 202 -15.31 0.16 10.27
C GLU A 202 -14.82 1.14 9.19
N SER A 203 -13.85 1.98 9.54
CA SER A 203 -13.21 2.89 8.58
C SER A 203 -12.50 2.12 7.46
N ALA A 204 -11.79 1.05 7.80
CA ALA A 204 -11.11 0.20 6.82
C ALA A 204 -12.12 -0.44 5.84
N ILE A 205 -13.29 -0.87 6.34
CA ILE A 205 -14.39 -1.39 5.51
C ILE A 205 -14.92 -0.33 4.54
N GLN A 206 -15.08 0.92 4.98
CA GLN A 206 -15.50 2.00 4.10
C GLN A 206 -14.47 2.28 2.99
N VAL A 207 -13.18 2.37 3.34
CA VAL A 207 -12.10 2.59 2.36
C VAL A 207 -12.01 1.43 1.36
N TRP A 208 -12.17 0.19 1.82
CA TRP A 208 -12.23 -0.97 0.95
C TRP A 208 -13.38 -0.90 -0.06
N ASN A 209 -14.58 -0.50 0.39
CA ASN A 209 -15.74 -0.34 -0.49
C ASN A 209 -15.47 0.71 -1.58
N GLN A 210 -14.75 1.79 -1.27
CA GLN A 210 -14.32 2.76 -2.29
C GLN A 210 -13.26 2.16 -3.23
N LEU A 211 -12.28 1.43 -2.70
CA LEU A 211 -11.21 0.82 -3.49
C LEU A 211 -11.75 -0.11 -4.60
N VAL A 212 -12.73 -0.95 -4.28
CA VAL A 212 -13.32 -1.87 -5.27
C VAL A 212 -14.20 -1.14 -6.31
N GLN A 213 -14.80 0.00 -5.95
CA GLN A 213 -15.61 0.84 -6.85
C GLN A 213 -14.76 1.61 -7.87
N VAL A 214 -13.47 1.82 -7.62
CA VAL A 214 -12.55 2.41 -8.61
C VAL A 214 -12.39 1.51 -9.84
N HIS A 215 -12.72 0.20 -9.73
CA HIS A 215 -12.62 -0.79 -10.81
C HIS A 215 -11.23 -0.90 -11.47
N GLN A 216 -10.19 -0.43 -10.80
CA GLN A 216 -8.81 -0.56 -11.24
C GLN A 216 -8.17 -1.78 -10.58
N LYS A 217 -7.42 -2.56 -11.37
CA LYS A 217 -6.70 -3.72 -10.85
C LYS A 217 -5.62 -3.30 -9.85
N PHE A 218 -5.46 -4.11 -8.81
CA PHE A 218 -4.38 -4.03 -7.83
C PHE A 218 -3.88 -5.44 -7.51
N GLU A 219 -2.80 -5.55 -6.76
CA GLU A 219 -2.21 -6.85 -6.47
C GLU A 219 -3.01 -7.65 -5.45
N ASN A 220 -3.16 -8.96 -5.68
CA ASN A 220 -3.91 -9.86 -4.80
C ASN A 220 -3.42 -9.85 -3.34
N ARG A 221 -2.13 -9.54 -3.12
CA ARG A 221 -1.56 -9.43 -1.76
C ARG A 221 -2.36 -8.47 -0.87
N TYR A 222 -2.86 -7.37 -1.41
CA TYR A 222 -3.62 -6.38 -0.64
C TYR A 222 -4.99 -6.91 -0.21
N LEU A 223 -5.66 -7.69 -1.07
CA LEU A 223 -6.88 -8.42 -0.69
C LEU A 223 -6.59 -9.46 0.39
N PHE A 224 -5.51 -10.23 0.24
CA PHE A 224 -5.17 -11.28 1.20
C PHE A 224 -4.82 -10.72 2.58
N ASP A 225 -4.07 -9.61 2.61
CA ASP A 225 -3.73 -8.92 3.85
C ASP A 225 -4.96 -8.29 4.50
N TYR A 226 -5.88 -7.75 3.70
CA TYR A 226 -7.15 -7.21 4.18
C TYR A 226 -8.08 -8.28 4.76
N ILE A 227 -8.25 -9.43 4.08
CA ILE A 227 -9.00 -10.56 4.62
C ILE A 227 -8.39 -11.05 5.92
N ARG A 228 -7.06 -11.19 5.99
CA ARG A 228 -6.39 -11.63 7.22
C ARG A 228 -6.65 -10.66 8.37
N TYR A 229 -6.57 -9.35 8.11
CA TYR A 229 -6.90 -8.32 9.09
C TYR A 229 -8.35 -8.45 9.59
N LEU A 230 -9.33 -8.57 8.70
CA LEU A 230 -10.74 -8.69 9.07
C LEU A 230 -11.04 -9.96 9.86
N VAL A 231 -10.45 -11.09 9.46
CA VAL A 231 -10.55 -12.35 10.22
C VAL A 231 -10.00 -12.17 11.63
N GLN A 232 -8.85 -11.51 11.81
CA GLN A 232 -8.28 -11.19 13.13
C GLN A 232 -9.15 -10.22 13.94
N ALA A 233 -9.80 -9.27 13.28
CA ALA A 233 -10.76 -8.34 13.87
C ALA A 233 -12.12 -8.97 14.20
N HIS A 234 -12.27 -10.30 14.07
CA HIS A 234 -13.52 -11.03 14.29
C HIS A 234 -14.67 -10.56 13.38
N ARG A 235 -14.34 -10.16 12.15
CA ARG A 235 -15.27 -9.74 11.09
C ARG A 235 -15.21 -10.67 9.85
N PRO A 236 -15.51 -11.97 10.00
CA PRO A 236 -15.49 -12.92 8.88
C PRO A 236 -16.56 -12.58 7.83
N ASP A 237 -17.65 -11.94 8.24
CA ASP A 237 -18.71 -11.40 7.37
C ASP A 237 -18.16 -10.35 6.40
N ALA A 238 -17.40 -9.38 6.92
CA ALA A 238 -16.77 -8.36 6.10
C ALA A 238 -15.67 -8.96 5.21
N ALA A 239 -14.96 -9.98 5.69
CA ALA A 239 -13.93 -10.66 4.93
C ALA A 239 -14.52 -11.39 3.72
N GLU A 240 -15.63 -12.11 3.92
CA GLU A 240 -16.39 -12.78 2.85
C GLU A 240 -16.89 -11.76 1.82
N ALA A 241 -17.49 -10.66 2.28
CA ALA A 241 -17.93 -9.57 1.40
C ALA A 241 -16.76 -8.99 0.57
N ALA A 242 -15.60 -8.76 1.19
CA ALA A 242 -14.41 -8.26 0.50
C ALA A 242 -13.90 -9.21 -0.58
N TRP A 243 -13.89 -10.52 -0.30
CA TRP A 243 -13.54 -11.55 -1.28
C TRP A 243 -14.47 -11.55 -2.49
N GLN A 244 -15.78 -11.49 -2.24
CA GLN A 244 -16.80 -11.44 -3.27
C GLN A 244 -16.68 -10.18 -4.14
N GLN A 245 -16.57 -9.00 -3.52
CA GLN A 245 -16.47 -7.71 -4.20
C GLN A 245 -15.23 -7.61 -5.11
N ALA A 246 -14.08 -8.08 -4.65
CA ALA A 246 -12.83 -8.00 -5.43
C ALA A 246 -12.72 -9.06 -6.53
N SER A 247 -13.58 -10.08 -6.52
CA SER A 247 -13.48 -11.23 -7.43
C SER A 247 -13.48 -10.86 -8.90
N THR A 248 -14.34 -9.93 -9.32
CA THR A 248 -14.41 -9.47 -10.71
C THR A 248 -13.18 -8.64 -11.08
N VAL A 249 -12.77 -7.71 -10.21
CA VAL A 249 -11.63 -6.81 -10.46
C VAL A 249 -10.32 -7.61 -10.55
N LEU A 250 -10.16 -8.63 -9.71
CA LEU A 250 -8.94 -9.44 -9.61
C LEU A 250 -8.99 -10.76 -10.42
N ASN A 251 -10.05 -11.00 -11.18
CA ASN A 251 -10.24 -12.23 -11.98
C ASN A 251 -10.20 -13.51 -11.13
N LEU A 252 -10.93 -13.51 -10.01
CA LEU A 252 -11.07 -14.63 -9.09
C LEU A 252 -12.48 -15.26 -9.03
N PRO A 253 -13.37 -15.21 -10.04
CA PRO A 253 -14.72 -15.75 -9.91
C PRO A 253 -14.74 -17.27 -9.66
N ALA A 254 -13.73 -17.99 -10.17
CA ALA A 254 -13.57 -19.44 -9.95
C ALA A 254 -13.22 -19.79 -8.49
N TYR A 255 -12.81 -18.81 -7.68
CA TYR A 255 -12.45 -18.98 -6.27
C TYR A 255 -13.53 -18.52 -5.31
N LEU A 256 -14.76 -18.30 -5.79
CA LEU A 256 -15.90 -17.96 -4.94
C LEU A 256 -16.57 -19.23 -4.40
N GLN A 257 -17.08 -19.13 -3.17
CA GLN A 257 -17.96 -20.15 -2.62
C GLN A 257 -19.25 -20.21 -3.44
N ASN A 258 -19.78 -21.41 -3.64
CA ASN A 258 -21.10 -21.61 -4.23
C ASN A 258 -22.04 -22.25 -3.20
N SER A 259 -23.35 -22.23 -3.46
CA SER A 259 -24.35 -22.77 -2.53
C SER A 259 -24.21 -24.27 -2.29
N ASP A 260 -23.63 -24.98 -3.25
CA ASP A 260 -23.56 -26.44 -3.26
C ASP A 260 -22.29 -26.94 -2.55
N ASN A 261 -21.24 -26.11 -2.53
CA ASN A 261 -19.99 -26.37 -1.85
C ASN A 261 -19.34 -25.06 -1.37
N LEU A 262 -19.25 -24.93 -0.05
CA LEU A 262 -18.58 -23.83 0.64
C LEU A 262 -17.05 -23.95 0.65
N ILE A 263 -16.49 -25.13 0.35
CA ILE A 263 -15.05 -25.32 0.19
C ILE A 263 -14.67 -24.92 -1.23
N VAL A 264 -13.83 -23.89 -1.34
CA VAL A 264 -13.32 -23.40 -2.62
C VAL A 264 -12.22 -24.33 -3.11
N ASN A 265 -12.18 -24.60 -4.42
CA ASN A 265 -11.11 -25.43 -5.00
C ASN A 265 -10.94 -26.78 -4.28
N GLY A 266 -12.05 -27.39 -3.86
CA GLY A 266 -12.05 -28.64 -3.07
C GLY A 266 -11.52 -29.85 -3.83
N ASN A 267 -11.57 -29.81 -5.17
CA ASN A 267 -10.99 -30.82 -6.07
C ASN A 267 -9.61 -30.44 -6.62
N PHE A 268 -8.99 -29.41 -6.07
CA PHE A 268 -7.66 -28.88 -6.44
C PHE A 268 -7.44 -28.60 -7.94
N SER A 269 -8.49 -28.43 -8.75
CA SER A 269 -8.35 -28.19 -10.19
C SER A 269 -7.81 -26.79 -10.51
N LEU A 270 -7.93 -25.83 -9.59
CA LEU A 270 -7.40 -24.47 -9.71
C LEU A 270 -6.07 -24.32 -8.96
N ASP A 271 -5.22 -23.40 -9.42
CA ASP A 271 -3.96 -23.09 -8.72
C ASP A 271 -4.23 -22.57 -7.33
N VAL A 272 -3.42 -23.01 -6.36
CA VAL A 272 -3.55 -22.58 -4.97
C VAL A 272 -3.02 -21.16 -4.85
N LEU A 273 -3.91 -20.21 -4.56
CA LEU A 273 -3.60 -18.79 -4.44
C LEU A 273 -2.74 -18.47 -3.20
N ASN A 274 -2.78 -19.34 -2.20
CA ASN A 274 -2.13 -19.15 -0.91
C ASN A 274 -2.60 -17.86 -0.19
N GLY A 275 -3.90 -17.55 -0.28
CA GLY A 275 -4.49 -16.39 0.38
C GLY A 275 -6.02 -16.33 0.29
N GLY A 276 -6.61 -15.42 1.07
CA GLY A 276 -8.06 -15.25 1.12
C GLY A 276 -8.80 -16.47 1.67
N PHE A 277 -9.85 -16.89 0.96
CA PHE A 277 -10.64 -18.09 1.28
C PHE A 277 -10.31 -19.30 0.39
N ASP A 278 -9.28 -19.21 -0.46
CA ASP A 278 -8.68 -20.40 -1.08
C ASP A 278 -7.76 -21.12 -0.08
N TRP A 279 -7.24 -22.28 -0.48
CA TRP A 279 -6.24 -23.00 0.30
C TRP A 279 -5.01 -22.14 0.58
N THR A 280 -4.53 -22.21 1.82
CA THR A 280 -3.29 -21.59 2.29
C THR A 280 -2.35 -22.65 2.82
N TYR A 281 -1.06 -22.45 2.61
CA TYR A 281 -0.04 -23.37 3.09
C TYR A 281 1.17 -22.69 3.70
N GLN A 282 1.81 -23.41 4.61
CA GLN A 282 3.05 -23.05 5.30
C GLN A 282 4.01 -24.22 5.22
N THR A 283 5.27 -23.94 4.88
CA THR A 283 6.32 -24.96 4.82
C THR A 283 6.52 -25.63 6.17
N GLN A 284 6.50 -26.96 6.18
CA GLN A 284 6.82 -27.79 7.34
C GLN A 284 8.07 -28.62 7.04
N PRO A 285 9.04 -28.74 7.98
CA PRO A 285 10.32 -29.41 7.70
C PRO A 285 10.22 -30.85 7.19
N SER A 286 9.21 -31.60 7.65
CA SER A 286 9.02 -33.03 7.33
C SER A 286 7.75 -33.30 6.52
N VAL A 287 7.20 -32.28 5.86
CA VAL A 287 6.02 -32.42 5.01
C VAL A 287 6.25 -31.72 3.67
N LYS A 288 5.98 -32.42 2.58
CA LYS A 288 6.05 -31.89 1.22
C LYS A 288 4.66 -31.92 0.60
N LEU A 289 4.16 -30.74 0.24
CA LEU A 289 2.88 -30.54 -0.44
C LEU A 289 3.09 -30.42 -1.94
N GLN A 290 2.28 -31.13 -2.73
CA GLN A 290 2.30 -31.09 -4.19
C GLN A 290 0.88 -31.28 -4.75
N LEU A 291 0.65 -30.80 -5.97
CA LEU A 291 -0.55 -31.15 -6.73
C LEU A 291 -0.20 -32.26 -7.72
N ASP A 292 -0.90 -33.39 -7.66
CA ASP A 292 -0.58 -34.61 -8.40
C ASP A 292 -1.61 -34.83 -9.53
N PRO A 293 -1.22 -34.64 -10.82
CA PRO A 293 -2.12 -34.85 -11.96
C PRO A 293 -2.23 -36.33 -12.37
N SER A 294 -1.53 -37.25 -11.71
CA SER A 294 -1.50 -38.66 -12.09
C SER A 294 -2.45 -39.54 -11.26
N ASP A 295 -2.80 -39.08 -10.06
CA ASP A 295 -3.63 -39.82 -9.10
C ASP A 295 -4.63 -38.86 -8.49
N PHE A 296 -5.81 -38.76 -9.11
CA PHE A 296 -6.89 -37.88 -8.69
C PHE A 296 -8.24 -38.59 -8.86
N ARG A 297 -9.25 -38.10 -8.15
CA ARG A 297 -10.63 -38.61 -8.20
C ARG A 297 -11.49 -37.75 -9.10
N GLU A 298 -11.44 -36.44 -8.92
CA GLU A 298 -12.25 -35.47 -9.66
C GLU A 298 -11.39 -34.37 -10.26
N GLY A 299 -11.83 -33.78 -11.37
CA GLY A 299 -11.12 -32.66 -11.98
C GLY A 299 -9.87 -33.08 -12.74
N GLN A 300 -8.71 -32.48 -12.41
CA GLN A 300 -7.46 -32.68 -13.15
C GLN A 300 -6.24 -33.04 -12.28
N ARG A 301 -6.34 -32.90 -10.96
CA ARG A 301 -5.24 -33.16 -10.01
C ARG A 301 -5.77 -33.23 -8.59
N SER A 302 -5.05 -33.93 -7.71
CA SER A 302 -5.37 -33.99 -6.28
C SER A 302 -4.26 -33.34 -5.45
N LEU A 303 -4.54 -33.11 -4.17
CA LEU A 303 -3.51 -32.72 -3.20
C LEU A 303 -2.74 -33.96 -2.73
N SER A 304 -1.43 -33.97 -2.99
CA SER A 304 -0.50 -34.96 -2.48
C SER A 304 0.31 -34.40 -1.32
N ILE A 305 0.32 -35.12 -0.19
CA ILE A 305 1.08 -34.79 1.01
C ILE A 305 2.06 -35.94 1.28
N THR A 306 3.36 -35.67 1.17
CA THR A 306 4.42 -36.61 1.54
C THR A 306 4.94 -36.27 2.92
N PHE A 307 4.90 -37.26 3.82
CA PHE A 307 5.40 -37.16 5.18
C PHE A 307 6.75 -37.87 5.27
N GLU A 308 7.80 -37.17 5.68
CA GLU A 308 9.16 -37.70 5.80
C GLU A 308 9.89 -37.10 7.01
N GLY A 309 9.74 -37.74 8.17
CA GLY A 309 10.54 -37.40 9.35
C GLY A 309 9.77 -37.34 10.67
N PRO A 310 10.43 -36.90 11.75
CA PRO A 310 9.83 -36.73 13.07
C PRO A 310 9.05 -35.42 13.21
N GLY A 311 8.33 -35.26 14.33
CA GLY A 311 7.78 -33.96 14.74
C GLY A 311 6.59 -33.45 13.92
N ILE A 312 5.98 -34.29 13.08
CA ILE A 312 4.82 -33.91 12.27
C ILE A 312 3.58 -33.84 13.17
N SER A 313 2.96 -32.66 13.27
CA SER A 313 1.67 -32.42 13.94
C SER A 313 0.63 -31.77 13.02
N ASP A 314 1.06 -30.92 12.08
CA ASP A 314 0.24 -30.21 11.10
C ASP A 314 0.89 -30.40 9.73
N ALA A 315 0.11 -30.73 8.70
CA ALA A 315 0.62 -30.90 7.33
C ALA A 315 0.99 -29.57 6.66
N GLY A 316 0.61 -28.45 7.27
CA GLY A 316 0.88 -27.10 6.80
C GLY A 316 -0.10 -26.62 5.74
N ILE A 317 -1.24 -27.27 5.52
CA ILE A 317 -2.27 -26.82 4.56
C ILE A 317 -3.63 -26.67 5.24
N ARG A 318 -4.35 -25.60 4.90
CA ARG A 318 -5.65 -25.27 5.48
C ARG A 318 -6.50 -24.41 4.57
N GLN A 319 -7.82 -24.43 4.78
CA GLN A 319 -8.74 -23.47 4.18
C GLN A 319 -9.67 -22.88 5.23
N LEU A 320 -9.93 -21.58 5.14
CA LEU A 320 -10.92 -20.88 5.95
C LEU A 320 -12.26 -20.94 5.24
N ILE A 321 -13.33 -21.27 5.97
CA ILE A 321 -14.65 -21.51 5.39
C ILE A 321 -15.68 -20.68 6.16
N PRO A 322 -16.14 -19.53 5.63
CA PRO A 322 -17.27 -18.80 6.17
C PRO A 322 -18.50 -19.70 6.27
N VAL A 323 -19.15 -19.69 7.43
CA VAL A 323 -20.33 -20.50 7.73
C VAL A 323 -21.33 -19.73 8.58
N ARG A 324 -22.54 -20.27 8.69
CA ARG A 324 -23.58 -19.77 9.59
C ARG A 324 -23.59 -20.60 10.87
N GLY A 325 -23.82 -19.93 12.00
CA GLY A 325 -24.01 -20.59 13.28
C GLY A 325 -25.34 -21.35 13.32
N ALA A 326 -25.47 -22.30 14.25
CA ALA A 326 -26.67 -23.11 14.44
C ALA A 326 -27.18 -23.79 13.15
N THR A 327 -26.26 -24.15 12.25
CA THR A 327 -26.57 -24.72 10.94
C THR A 327 -25.96 -26.12 10.84
N ALA A 328 -26.75 -27.07 10.34
CA ALA A 328 -26.26 -28.41 10.04
C ALA A 328 -25.51 -28.39 8.72
N TYR A 329 -24.39 -29.10 8.65
CA TYR A 329 -23.56 -29.22 7.47
C TYR A 329 -23.25 -30.68 7.17
N ASP A 330 -23.25 -31.01 5.89
CA ASP A 330 -22.76 -32.27 5.35
C ASP A 330 -21.36 -32.04 4.78
N PHE A 331 -20.38 -32.74 5.35
CA PHE A 331 -18.99 -32.69 4.95
C PHE A 331 -18.58 -33.99 4.26
N THR A 332 -17.97 -33.86 3.08
CA THR A 332 -17.32 -34.97 2.38
C THR A 332 -15.90 -34.62 1.97
N ALA A 333 -15.06 -35.64 1.92
CA ALA A 333 -13.76 -35.59 1.26
C ALA A 333 -13.40 -37.00 0.80
N TYR A 334 -12.45 -37.11 -0.12
CA TYR A 334 -11.90 -38.41 -0.51
C TYR A 334 -10.41 -38.47 -0.25
N TYR A 335 -9.95 -39.65 0.15
CA TYR A 335 -8.55 -39.88 0.39
C TYR A 335 -8.08 -41.21 -0.20
N LYS A 336 -6.80 -41.23 -0.56
CA LYS A 336 -6.03 -42.42 -0.92
C LYS A 336 -4.69 -42.33 -0.19
N SER A 337 -4.12 -43.44 0.25
CA SER A 337 -2.86 -43.38 0.99
C SER A 337 -1.97 -44.58 0.70
N SER A 338 -0.66 -44.35 0.63
CA SER A 338 0.30 -45.45 0.72
C SER A 338 0.30 -46.03 2.15
N PRO A 339 0.78 -47.27 2.35
CA PRO A 339 1.04 -47.78 3.69
C PRO A 339 1.92 -46.81 4.49
N PHE A 340 1.48 -46.46 5.70
CA PHE A 340 2.21 -45.57 6.59
C PHE A 340 3.15 -46.35 7.51
N GLN A 341 4.36 -45.83 7.70
CA GLN A 341 5.29 -46.31 8.72
C GLN A 341 5.25 -45.37 9.92
N GLY A 342 4.94 -45.89 11.11
CA GLY A 342 4.87 -45.12 12.36
C GLY A 342 3.53 -45.29 13.09
N ALA A 343 3.42 -44.70 14.29
CA ALA A 343 2.18 -44.69 15.07
C ALA A 343 1.32 -43.45 14.75
N GLY A 344 0.01 -43.65 14.63
CA GLY A 344 -0.97 -42.60 14.27
C GLY A 344 -1.01 -42.29 12.77
N GLY A 345 -2.15 -41.82 12.29
CA GLY A 345 -2.36 -41.41 10.90
C GLY A 345 -2.68 -39.92 10.77
N PRO A 346 -2.50 -39.31 9.60
CA PRO A 346 -3.06 -38.00 9.32
C PRO A 346 -4.59 -38.08 9.39
N GLN A 347 -5.23 -37.02 9.87
CA GLN A 347 -6.67 -36.89 10.01
C GLN A 347 -7.13 -35.56 9.42
N ILE A 348 -8.31 -35.55 8.81
CA ILE A 348 -9.00 -34.32 8.48
C ILE A 348 -9.61 -33.77 9.77
N VAL A 349 -9.31 -32.53 10.09
CA VAL A 349 -9.86 -31.85 11.26
C VAL A 349 -10.54 -30.57 10.83
N VAL A 350 -11.80 -30.41 11.21
CA VAL A 350 -12.57 -29.18 11.04
C VAL A 350 -12.83 -28.59 12.41
N ARG A 351 -12.42 -27.34 12.60
CA ARG A 351 -12.54 -26.62 13.88
C ARG A 351 -13.21 -25.28 13.67
N ASP A 352 -13.88 -24.79 14.70
CA ASP A 352 -14.20 -23.37 14.80
C ASP A 352 -12.89 -22.56 14.89
N TYR A 353 -12.72 -21.59 14.00
CA TYR A 353 -11.46 -20.87 13.86
C TYR A 353 -11.11 -20.04 15.09
N TYR A 354 -12.10 -19.46 15.76
CA TYR A 354 -11.91 -18.53 16.87
C TYR A 354 -11.73 -19.24 18.21
N THR A 355 -12.49 -20.31 18.44
CA THR A 355 -12.46 -21.08 19.70
C THR A 355 -11.48 -22.25 19.67
N GLY A 356 -11.07 -22.71 18.47
CA GLY A 356 -10.21 -23.88 18.29
C GLY A 356 -10.90 -25.23 18.56
N GLN A 357 -12.19 -25.21 18.94
CA GLN A 357 -12.94 -26.41 19.25
C GLN A 357 -13.19 -27.22 17.97
N PRO A 358 -12.89 -28.54 17.96
CA PRO A 358 -13.18 -29.39 16.82
C PRO A 358 -14.69 -29.59 16.69
N VAL A 359 -15.21 -29.37 15.49
CA VAL A 359 -16.58 -29.76 15.11
C VAL A 359 -16.60 -31.13 14.43
N PHE A 360 -15.48 -31.53 13.82
CA PHE A 360 -15.30 -32.84 13.22
C PHE A 360 -13.81 -33.24 13.20
N THR A 361 -13.54 -34.51 13.48
CA THR A 361 -12.22 -35.16 13.29
C THR A 361 -12.47 -36.50 12.63
N SER A 362 -11.80 -36.77 11.51
CA SER A 362 -11.91 -38.06 10.82
C SER A 362 -11.19 -39.19 11.55
N ASP A 363 -11.52 -40.43 11.21
CA ASP A 363 -10.62 -41.55 11.49
C ASP A 363 -9.26 -41.36 10.79
N PRO A 364 -8.19 -42.02 11.25
CA PRO A 364 -6.89 -41.98 10.59
C PRO A 364 -6.97 -42.36 9.10
N LEU A 365 -6.43 -41.51 8.23
CA LEU A 365 -6.44 -41.67 6.78
C LEU A 365 -5.32 -42.61 6.32
N THR A 366 -5.36 -43.85 6.78
CA THR A 366 -4.35 -44.88 6.46
C THR A 366 -4.96 -46.02 5.63
N ASP A 367 -4.08 -46.83 5.03
CA ASP A 367 -4.40 -48.11 4.41
C ASP A 367 -5.56 -48.04 3.40
N ALA A 368 -5.43 -47.10 2.44
CA ALA A 368 -6.39 -46.85 1.38
C ALA A 368 -5.73 -46.94 0.00
N ASP A 369 -5.66 -48.17 -0.54
CA ASP A 369 -5.12 -48.45 -1.89
C ASP A 369 -6.00 -47.90 -3.02
N PHE A 370 -7.24 -47.48 -2.71
CA PHE A 370 -8.18 -46.81 -3.59
C PHE A 370 -8.84 -45.63 -2.85
N TRP A 371 -9.48 -44.73 -3.61
CA TRP A 371 -10.16 -43.55 -3.06
C TRP A 371 -11.33 -43.94 -2.14
N LYS A 372 -11.18 -43.67 -0.84
CA LYS A 372 -12.21 -43.89 0.18
C LYS A 372 -12.86 -42.57 0.58
N PRO A 373 -14.19 -42.55 0.82
CA PRO A 373 -14.88 -41.37 1.32
C PRO A 373 -14.59 -41.17 2.80
N VAL A 374 -14.50 -39.90 3.19
CA VAL A 374 -14.74 -39.40 4.55
C VAL A 374 -16.05 -38.65 4.48
N HIS A 375 -17.01 -39.01 5.33
CA HIS A 375 -18.32 -38.37 5.37
C HIS A 375 -18.72 -38.09 6.82
N SER A 376 -19.25 -36.91 7.08
CA SER A 376 -19.78 -36.54 8.40
C SER A 376 -20.87 -35.51 8.29
N ARG A 377 -21.85 -35.58 9.20
CA ARG A 377 -22.85 -34.53 9.41
C ARG A 377 -22.64 -33.94 10.80
N PHE A 378 -22.44 -32.63 10.88
CA PHE A 378 -22.27 -31.92 12.14
C PHE A 378 -23.08 -30.61 12.16
N THR A 379 -23.35 -30.09 13.36
CA THR A 379 -24.05 -28.80 13.53
C THR A 379 -23.11 -27.80 14.18
N THR A 380 -22.99 -26.62 13.58
CA THR A 380 -22.18 -25.53 14.13
C THR A 380 -22.85 -24.93 15.37
N PRO A 381 -22.09 -24.58 16.43
CA PRO A 381 -22.58 -23.72 17.49
C PRO A 381 -23.17 -22.39 16.96
N ALA A 382 -24.07 -21.77 17.70
CA ALA A 382 -24.68 -20.49 17.30
C ALA A 382 -23.66 -19.35 17.12
N SER A 383 -22.53 -19.41 17.83
CA SER A 383 -21.45 -18.42 17.77
C SER A 383 -20.47 -18.63 16.61
N THR A 384 -20.55 -19.76 15.90
CA THR A 384 -19.58 -20.12 14.86
C THR A 384 -19.91 -19.40 13.56
N ALA A 385 -18.97 -18.57 13.11
CA ALA A 385 -19.06 -17.83 11.85
C ALA A 385 -17.94 -18.20 10.84
N LEU A 386 -16.91 -18.91 11.31
CA LEU A 386 -15.76 -19.28 10.50
C LEU A 386 -15.20 -20.62 10.94
N LEU A 387 -15.12 -21.58 10.01
CA LEU A 387 -14.44 -22.84 10.21
C LEU A 387 -13.04 -22.81 9.58
N VAL A 388 -12.19 -23.70 10.04
CA VAL A 388 -10.94 -24.04 9.37
C VAL A 388 -10.84 -25.55 9.19
N VAL A 389 -10.59 -25.99 7.96
CA VAL A 389 -10.23 -27.39 7.66
C VAL A 389 -8.71 -27.50 7.59
N LYS A 390 -8.17 -28.54 8.24
CA LYS A 390 -6.74 -28.84 8.31
C LYS A 390 -6.47 -30.33 8.20
N ILE A 391 -5.23 -30.67 7.88
CA ILE A 391 -4.70 -32.03 8.01
C ILE A 391 -3.75 -32.04 9.20
N GLU A 392 -4.17 -32.67 10.29
CA GLU A 392 -3.41 -32.80 11.53
C GLU A 392 -3.00 -34.26 11.74
N ARG A 393 -2.00 -34.49 12.57
CA ARG A 393 -1.64 -35.83 13.03
C ARG A 393 -1.89 -35.99 14.52
N ILE A 394 -2.63 -37.05 14.87
CA ILE A 394 -3.04 -37.34 16.24
C ILE A 394 -2.73 -38.82 16.56
N PRO A 395 -1.96 -39.13 17.63
CA PRO A 395 -1.15 -38.24 18.45
C PRO A 395 0.11 -37.74 17.69
N PRO A 396 0.65 -36.56 18.06
CA PRO A 396 1.86 -36.02 17.42
C PRO A 396 3.14 -36.73 17.87
N GLY A 397 4.24 -36.53 17.12
CA GLY A 397 5.60 -36.63 17.66
C GLY A 397 6.48 -37.79 17.17
N SER A 398 5.94 -38.98 16.85
CA SER A 398 6.77 -40.08 16.32
C SER A 398 7.21 -39.82 14.87
N PRO A 399 8.31 -40.41 14.37
CA PRO A 399 8.60 -40.41 12.94
C PRO A 399 7.44 -41.00 12.14
N MET A 400 7.15 -40.42 10.98
CA MET A 400 6.20 -40.95 10.01
C MET A 400 6.80 -40.93 8.61
N ARG A 401 6.51 -41.97 7.84
CA ARG A 401 6.75 -42.02 6.41
C ARG A 401 5.52 -42.53 5.67
N GLY A 402 5.14 -41.82 4.63
CA GLY A 402 4.03 -42.20 3.76
C GLY A 402 3.54 -41.04 2.92
N LYS A 403 2.68 -41.35 1.95
CA LYS A 403 2.06 -40.40 1.05
C LYS A 403 0.54 -40.48 1.18
N LEU A 404 -0.10 -39.33 1.32
CA LEU A 404 -1.55 -39.16 1.37
C LEU A 404 -1.97 -38.33 0.16
N TRP A 405 -2.99 -38.78 -0.54
CA TRP A 405 -3.70 -38.00 -1.56
C TRP A 405 -5.08 -37.65 -1.02
N LEU A 406 -5.49 -36.40 -1.26
CA LEU A 406 -6.77 -35.84 -0.84
C LEU A 406 -7.42 -35.13 -2.02
N ASP A 407 -8.72 -35.32 -2.17
CA ASP A 407 -9.47 -34.76 -3.28
C ASP A 407 -10.95 -34.58 -2.90
N ASP A 408 -11.68 -33.82 -3.72
CA ASP A 408 -13.14 -33.69 -3.67
C ASP A 408 -13.68 -33.33 -2.27
N PHE A 409 -13.11 -32.28 -1.67
CA PHE A 409 -13.62 -31.69 -0.44
C PHE A 409 -14.92 -30.92 -0.71
N GLN A 410 -15.97 -31.26 0.02
CA GLN A 410 -17.24 -30.56 -0.02
C GLN A 410 -17.77 -30.25 1.38
N LEU A 411 -18.37 -29.07 1.53
CA LEU A 411 -19.14 -28.68 2.70
C LEU A 411 -20.41 -27.98 2.22
N SER A 412 -21.57 -28.60 2.45
CA SER A 412 -22.86 -28.05 2.05
C SER A 412 -23.77 -27.89 3.27
N PRO A 413 -24.62 -26.83 3.34
CA PRO A 413 -25.65 -26.75 4.36
C PRO A 413 -26.63 -27.93 4.19
N GLY A 414 -26.89 -28.67 5.27
CA GLY A 414 -27.79 -29.82 5.23
C GLY A 414 -29.21 -29.37 4.86
N THR A 415 -29.84 -30.09 3.94
CA THR A 415 -31.25 -29.86 3.59
C THR A 415 -32.13 -30.22 4.80
N SER A 416 -33.07 -29.35 5.13
CA SER A 416 -34.01 -29.50 6.24
C SER A 416 -35.00 -30.67 6.11
N GLU A 417 -34.82 -31.56 5.14
CA GLU A 417 -35.76 -32.64 4.83
C GLU A 417 -35.57 -33.92 5.67
N ASP A 418 -34.46 -34.07 6.41
CA ASP A 418 -34.22 -35.25 7.25
C ASP A 418 -34.69 -35.12 8.72
N ARG A 419 -35.58 -34.17 9.03
CA ARG A 419 -36.34 -34.18 10.29
C ARG A 419 -37.66 -34.90 10.10
N GLN A 420 -37.63 -36.22 9.92
CA GLN A 420 -38.79 -37.09 10.13
C GLN A 420 -38.43 -38.32 10.97
#